data_AF-A0AAD7XEB3-F1
#
_entry.id   AF-A0AAD7XEB3-F1
#
_cell.length_a   1.000
_cell.length_b   1.000
_cell.length_c   1.000
_cell.angle_alpha   90.00
_cell.angle_beta   90.00
_cell.angle_gamma   90.00
#
_symmetry.space_group_name_H-M   'P 1'
#
loop_
_entity.id
_entity.type
_entity.pdbx_description
1 polymer ?
#
loop_
_entity_poly.entity_id
_entity_poly.type
_entity_poly.pdbx_seq_one_letter_code
_entity_poly.pdbx_strand_id
1 'polypeptide(L)'
;MPAITAASVVGHTTASAPSPHILYNVEVKTTDGKTSIIAKRYSDFVALHDTLNDPGSLPPKRILATTFVPSAWLDDTLIAERKAGLSAYLTGLLQSPQFRVHKALIDFLTPSGASPASRGFNLEDALPSTLSRKAALETQAKLSAQATTPLSPPSSLDFSKFDIILFAFATPNSSSTISFDSGSTSTLKTLVSSAHNSGHGTKVVLSIGGWGGSYWFSQAMSSAANRSTFVNACVSAVNTYNLDGIDIDWEYPGESGAGNPHSTSDSANLLSFFQSLRSALGSSKIISAAVTQLPWVGSNGSPLTNVSAYASVMTYANIMNYDVFGASSNPGPNAPLGNLCGNSQLPQYSAQAALAQWTQAGFPASKLVLGLPTYGYVSQSTRTTLQHIARPPPGFKLQEYKEKVLGLPERGLACPLPQVQEASDEDAEEDEQAKPNKLALSGNHDRNKTKERAEREKETVSVKAAGDLSSYFGQQIPFNQIIALGALTKTSSGTYVSANGYTEGWDDCSDTPYLFDTARKTVVTYDDTYSLGDKATFAKQNGMAGCFTWSLDQDDGYSLTNVIRSSLGK
;
A
#
# COMPACT_ATOMS: atom_id res chain seq x y z
N MET A 1 -8.70 53.43 -7.22
CA MET A 1 -9.25 52.31 -8.01
C MET A 1 -10.65 52.03 -7.51
N PRO A 2 -11.62 51.68 -8.38
CA PRO A 2 -12.94 51.21 -7.95
C PRO A 2 -12.79 50.10 -6.90
N ALA A 3 -13.60 50.11 -5.84
CA ALA A 3 -13.50 49.08 -4.80
C ALA A 3 -14.04 47.75 -5.32
N ILE A 4 -13.47 46.64 -4.87
CA ILE A 4 -13.91 45.30 -5.26
C ILE A 4 -15.12 44.93 -4.42
N THR A 5 -16.22 44.56 -5.08
CA THR A 5 -17.50 44.24 -4.45
C THR A 5 -17.77 42.74 -4.36
N ALA A 6 -17.21 41.95 -5.28
CA ALA A 6 -17.33 40.49 -5.27
C ALA A 6 -16.16 39.83 -6.01
N ALA A 7 -15.79 38.64 -5.58
CA ALA A 7 -14.87 37.76 -6.29
C ALA A 7 -15.29 36.29 -6.14
N SER A 8 -15.32 35.54 -7.24
CA SER A 8 -15.70 34.12 -7.23
C SER A 8 -15.00 33.34 -8.33
N VAL A 9 -14.79 32.04 -8.12
CA VAL A 9 -14.21 31.16 -9.13
C VAL A 9 -15.31 30.66 -10.06
N VAL A 10 -15.34 31.18 -11.28
CA VAL A 10 -16.38 30.89 -12.29
C VAL A 10 -16.01 29.74 -13.23
N GLY A 11 -14.74 29.33 -13.23
CA GLY A 11 -14.28 28.25 -14.09
C GLY A 11 -12.84 27.86 -13.80
N HIS A 12 -12.31 26.97 -14.61
CA HIS A 12 -10.90 26.59 -14.57
C HIS A 12 -10.41 26.24 -15.98
N THR A 13 -9.10 26.30 -16.18
CA THR A 13 -8.41 25.78 -17.36
C THR A 13 -7.23 24.92 -16.92
N THR A 14 -6.75 24.06 -17.81
CA THR A 14 -5.54 23.28 -17.60
C THR A 14 -4.42 23.83 -18.48
N ALA A 15 -3.30 24.21 -17.89
CA ALA A 15 -2.13 24.69 -18.63
C ALA A 15 -1.15 23.54 -18.89
N SER A 16 -0.60 23.44 -20.10
CA SER A 16 0.25 22.33 -20.55
C SER A 16 1.63 22.81 -21.04
N ALA A 17 2.41 23.46 -20.18
CA ALA A 17 3.88 23.59 -20.29
C ALA A 17 4.43 24.49 -19.17
N PRO A 18 5.63 24.21 -18.61
CA PRO A 18 6.42 22.98 -18.73
C PRO A 18 5.89 21.82 -17.88
N SER A 19 4.86 22.05 -17.05
CA SER A 19 4.22 21.03 -16.19
C SER A 19 2.71 21.27 -16.12
N PRO A 20 1.86 20.22 -16.18
CA PRO A 20 0.41 20.37 -16.10
C PRO A 20 -0.06 20.94 -14.76
N HIS A 21 -0.91 21.96 -14.80
CA HIS A 21 -1.50 22.56 -13.61
C HIS A 21 -2.88 23.18 -13.91
N ILE A 22 -3.70 23.36 -12.87
CA ILE A 22 -5.00 24.03 -12.97
C ILE A 22 -4.84 25.53 -12.75
N LEU A 23 -5.46 26.31 -13.62
CA LEU A 23 -5.70 27.74 -13.45
C LEU A 23 -7.18 27.96 -13.14
N TYR A 24 -7.49 28.55 -11.99
CA TYR A 24 -8.84 28.95 -11.62
C TYR A 24 -9.15 30.33 -12.19
N ASN A 25 -10.26 30.44 -12.91
CA ASN A 25 -10.76 31.70 -13.46
C ASN A 25 -11.57 32.40 -12.37
N VAL A 26 -10.99 33.42 -11.75
CA VAL A 26 -11.62 34.25 -10.73
C VAL A 26 -12.27 35.44 -11.42
N GLU A 27 -13.61 35.51 -11.38
CA GLU A 27 -14.37 36.69 -11.76
C GLU A 27 -14.33 37.70 -10.61
N VAL A 28 -13.95 38.95 -10.92
CA VAL A 28 -13.86 40.07 -9.98
C VAL A 28 -14.77 41.19 -10.44
N LYS A 29 -15.64 41.68 -9.54
CA LYS A 29 -16.57 42.79 -9.78
C LYS A 29 -16.19 44.02 -8.97
N THR A 30 -16.31 45.19 -9.57
CA THR A 30 -15.99 46.48 -8.93
C THR A 30 -17.21 47.38 -8.75
N THR A 31 -17.09 48.40 -7.90
CA THR A 31 -18.17 49.36 -7.59
C THR A 31 -18.70 50.14 -8.78
N ASP A 32 -17.92 50.28 -9.86
CA ASP A 32 -18.34 50.93 -11.11
C ASP A 32 -19.03 49.96 -12.08
N GLY A 33 -19.36 48.75 -11.64
CA GLY A 33 -20.09 47.74 -12.41
C GLY A 33 -19.22 46.95 -13.40
N LYS A 34 -17.91 47.19 -13.45
CA LYS A 34 -17.00 46.43 -14.31
C LYS A 34 -16.73 45.04 -13.75
N THR A 35 -16.58 44.08 -14.66
CA THR A 35 -16.22 42.70 -14.36
C THR A 35 -14.94 42.33 -15.10
N SER A 36 -14.04 41.62 -14.44
CA SER A 36 -12.80 41.10 -15.04
C SER A 36 -12.55 39.66 -14.61
N ILE A 37 -11.89 38.87 -15.45
CA ILE A 37 -11.48 37.50 -15.12
C ILE A 37 -9.97 37.47 -14.97
N ILE A 38 -9.50 36.96 -13.84
CA ILE A 38 -8.08 36.75 -13.55
C ILE A 38 -7.82 35.26 -13.33
N ALA A 39 -6.71 34.75 -13.85
CA ALA A 39 -6.31 33.36 -13.65
C ALA A 39 -5.38 33.25 -12.43
N LYS A 40 -5.68 32.30 -11.53
CA LYS A 40 -4.91 32.02 -10.32
C LYS A 40 -4.58 30.55 -10.20
N ARG A 41 -3.38 30.23 -9.73
CA ARG A 41 -3.04 28.86 -9.34
C ARG A 41 -3.49 28.58 -7.92
N TYR A 42 -3.58 27.31 -7.51
CA TYR A 42 -3.90 26.98 -6.11
C TYR A 42 -2.83 27.53 -5.16
N SER A 43 -1.54 27.48 -5.55
CA SER A 43 -0.45 28.08 -4.78
C SER A 43 -0.64 29.57 -4.52
N ASP A 44 -1.31 30.29 -5.43
CA ASP A 44 -1.57 31.73 -5.25
C ASP A 44 -2.57 31.96 -4.11
N PHE A 45 -3.54 31.05 -3.91
CA PHE A 45 -4.48 31.12 -2.78
C PHE A 45 -3.80 30.77 -1.47
N VAL A 46 -2.89 29.77 -1.47
CA VAL A 46 -2.06 29.43 -0.31
C VAL A 46 -1.20 30.62 0.10
N ALA A 47 -0.47 31.22 -0.84
CA ALA A 47 0.36 32.39 -0.56
C ALA A 47 -0.45 33.58 -0.04
N LEU A 48 -1.67 33.80 -0.57
CA LEU A 48 -2.58 34.82 -0.04
C LEU A 48 -3.00 34.51 1.39
N HIS A 49 -3.41 33.27 1.67
CA HIS A 49 -3.84 32.83 2.99
C HIS A 49 -2.74 33.00 4.05
N ASP A 50 -1.52 32.57 3.73
CA ASP A 50 -0.34 32.73 4.59
C ASP A 50 -0.01 34.20 4.83
N THR A 51 -0.06 35.03 3.77
CA THR A 51 0.23 36.47 3.87
C THR A 51 -0.79 37.21 4.74
N LEU A 52 -2.05 36.76 4.73
CA LEU A 52 -3.12 37.34 5.55
C LEU A 52 -3.09 36.84 6.99
N ASN A 53 -2.33 35.78 7.29
CA ASN A 53 -2.36 35.05 8.57
C ASN A 53 -3.81 34.76 9.00
N ASP A 54 -4.61 34.30 8.04
CA ASP A 54 -6.05 34.10 8.19
C ASP A 54 -6.33 32.83 9.02
N PRO A 55 -7.11 32.90 10.12
CA PRO A 55 -7.43 31.73 10.94
C PRO A 55 -8.43 30.76 10.27
N GLY A 56 -9.00 31.11 9.12
CA GLY A 56 -9.85 30.22 8.32
C GLY A 56 -9.06 29.05 7.71
N SER A 57 -9.75 28.21 6.95
CA SER A 57 -9.12 27.09 6.23
C SER A 57 -9.35 27.23 4.73
N LEU A 58 -8.29 27.05 3.93
CA LEU A 58 -8.46 26.80 2.50
C LEU A 58 -9.11 25.42 2.27
N PRO A 59 -9.90 25.24 1.19
CA PRO A 59 -10.44 23.93 0.85
C PRO A 59 -9.29 22.94 0.61
N PRO A 60 -9.34 21.73 1.19
CA PRO A 60 -8.19 20.82 1.21
C PRO A 60 -7.73 20.38 -0.19
N LYS A 61 -6.41 20.20 -0.32
CA LYS A 61 -5.81 19.58 -1.49
C LYS A 61 -5.97 18.06 -1.40
N ARG A 62 -7.13 17.53 -1.80
CA ARG A 62 -7.17 16.14 -2.28
C ARG A 62 -6.17 16.03 -3.44
N ILE A 63 -5.14 15.20 -3.29
CA ILE A 63 -4.22 14.86 -4.38
C ILE A 63 -5.10 14.31 -5.50
N LEU A 64 -5.02 14.87 -6.72
CA LEU A 64 -5.74 14.35 -7.89
C LEU A 64 -5.09 13.05 -8.42
N ALA A 65 -4.61 12.20 -7.51
CA ALA A 65 -3.97 10.92 -7.78
C ALA A 65 -4.94 9.84 -7.36
N THR A 66 -5.02 8.83 -8.24
CA THR A 66 -5.46 7.47 -7.93
C THR A 66 -6.93 7.31 -7.51
N THR A 67 -7.82 7.33 -8.51
CA THR A 67 -8.86 6.31 -8.58
C THR A 67 -8.77 5.64 -9.95
N PHE A 68 -8.12 4.47 -10.00
CA PHE A 68 -8.32 3.53 -11.09
C PHE A 68 -9.65 2.81 -10.84
N VAL A 69 -10.68 3.10 -11.66
CA VAL A 69 -11.74 2.21 -12.21
C VAL A 69 -12.76 3.12 -12.95
N PRO A 70 -13.32 2.72 -14.11
CA PRO A 70 -13.94 3.65 -15.05
C PRO A 70 -15.43 3.90 -14.77
N SER A 71 -15.77 5.18 -14.56
CA SER A 71 -16.99 5.76 -15.11
C SER A 71 -16.89 7.29 -15.13
N ALA A 72 -16.74 7.82 -16.34
CA ALA A 72 -17.14 9.16 -16.76
C ALA A 72 -16.42 10.37 -16.11
N TRP A 73 -15.54 10.97 -16.94
CA TRP A 73 -14.98 12.33 -16.83
C TRP A 73 -13.90 12.53 -15.76
N LEU A 74 -12.98 13.48 -15.98
CA LEU A 74 -12.22 14.07 -14.86
C LEU A 74 -13.22 14.37 -13.75
N ASP A 75 -12.86 14.16 -12.48
CA ASP A 75 -13.76 14.38 -11.36
C ASP A 75 -14.16 15.88 -11.25
N ASP A 76 -15.15 16.26 -12.07
CA ASP A 76 -15.73 17.60 -12.14
C ASP A 76 -16.33 17.98 -10.79
N THR A 77 -16.71 17.00 -9.96
CA THR A 77 -17.22 17.19 -8.61
C THR A 77 -16.11 17.67 -7.68
N LEU A 78 -14.92 17.04 -7.68
CA LEU A 78 -13.79 17.50 -6.85
C LEU A 78 -13.29 18.88 -7.24
N ILE A 79 -13.20 19.16 -8.55
CA ILE A 79 -12.85 20.49 -9.03
C ILE A 79 -13.99 21.48 -8.72
N ALA A 80 -15.26 21.08 -8.81
CA ALA A 80 -16.40 21.90 -8.41
C ALA A 80 -16.41 22.23 -6.91
N GLU A 81 -16.15 21.26 -6.04
CA GLU A 81 -16.01 21.45 -4.60
C GLU A 81 -14.88 22.42 -4.29
N ARG A 82 -13.72 22.26 -4.94
CA ARG A 82 -12.59 23.18 -4.76
C ARG A 82 -12.91 24.59 -5.28
N LYS A 83 -13.53 24.73 -6.45
CA LYS A 83 -14.01 26.03 -6.97
C LYS A 83 -15.00 26.67 -5.99
N ALA A 84 -15.93 25.90 -5.44
CA ALA A 84 -16.91 26.37 -4.47
C ALA A 84 -16.22 26.83 -3.17
N GLY A 85 -15.28 26.04 -2.64
CA GLY A 85 -14.51 26.39 -1.45
C GLY A 85 -13.63 27.62 -1.64
N LEU A 86 -12.97 27.75 -2.80
CA LEU A 86 -12.17 28.94 -3.13
C LEU A 86 -13.06 30.18 -3.33
N SER A 87 -14.26 30.02 -3.89
CA SER A 87 -15.24 31.11 -4.01
C SER A 87 -15.77 31.55 -2.65
N ALA A 88 -16.05 30.59 -1.77
CA ALA A 88 -16.47 30.86 -0.40
C ALA A 88 -15.36 31.56 0.39
N TYR A 89 -14.11 31.13 0.21
CA TYR A 89 -12.92 31.76 0.79
C TYR A 89 -12.79 33.24 0.39
N LEU A 90 -12.83 33.54 -0.91
CA LEU A 90 -12.78 34.92 -1.42
C LEU A 90 -13.95 35.77 -0.91
N THR A 91 -15.14 35.18 -0.85
CA THR A 91 -16.34 35.84 -0.30
C THR A 91 -16.14 36.19 1.16
N GLY A 92 -15.62 35.27 1.98
CA GLY A 92 -15.32 35.51 3.39
C GLY A 92 -14.30 36.63 3.60
N LEU A 93 -13.23 36.66 2.80
CA LEU A 93 -12.23 37.74 2.86
C LEU A 93 -12.81 39.11 2.51
N LEU A 94 -13.68 39.20 1.50
CA LEU A 94 -14.32 40.45 1.09
C LEU A 94 -15.39 40.93 2.08
N GLN A 95 -16.03 40.01 2.81
CA GLN A 95 -16.99 40.34 3.87
C GLN A 95 -16.33 40.76 5.18
N SER A 96 -15.11 40.27 5.45
CA SER A 96 -14.35 40.62 6.64
C SER A 96 -13.84 42.08 6.59
N PRO A 97 -14.20 42.95 7.56
CA PRO A 97 -13.69 44.32 7.63
C PRO A 97 -12.15 44.40 7.70
N GLN A 98 -11.53 43.38 8.31
CA GLN A 98 -10.08 43.25 8.47
C GLN A 98 -9.38 42.96 7.14
N PHE A 99 -9.94 42.07 6.31
CA PHE A 99 -9.27 41.59 5.09
C PHE A 99 -9.66 42.36 3.83
N ARG A 100 -10.89 42.90 3.75
CA ARG A 100 -11.42 43.53 2.53
C ARG A 100 -10.63 44.75 2.04
N VAL A 101 -9.87 45.41 2.93
CA VAL A 101 -9.00 46.55 2.60
C VAL A 101 -7.51 46.17 2.58
N HIS A 102 -7.18 44.89 2.81
CA HIS A 102 -5.81 44.44 2.90
C HIS A 102 -5.12 44.46 1.53
N LYS A 103 -3.93 45.05 1.46
CA LYS A 103 -3.20 45.24 0.19
C LYS A 103 -2.97 43.92 -0.55
N ALA A 104 -2.61 42.84 0.15
CA ALA A 104 -2.38 41.53 -0.46
C ALA A 104 -3.62 40.96 -1.18
N LEU A 105 -4.82 41.17 -0.63
CA LEU A 105 -6.07 40.75 -1.26
C LEU A 105 -6.39 41.61 -2.48
N ILE A 106 -6.17 42.92 -2.38
CA ILE A 106 -6.38 43.84 -3.51
C ILE A 106 -5.41 43.51 -4.65
N ASP A 107 -4.13 43.29 -4.36
CA ASP A 107 -3.12 42.90 -5.34
C ASP A 107 -3.46 41.52 -5.95
N PHE A 108 -3.92 40.57 -5.13
CA PHE A 108 -4.36 39.27 -5.61
C PHE A 108 -5.52 39.40 -6.60
N LEU A 109 -6.50 40.26 -6.33
CA LEU A 109 -7.69 40.43 -7.17
C LEU A 109 -7.52 41.44 -8.32
N THR A 110 -6.35 42.08 -8.44
CA THR A 110 -6.05 43.03 -9.52
C THR A 110 -5.29 42.31 -10.64
N PRO A 111 -5.64 42.52 -11.93
CA PRO A 111 -4.90 41.94 -13.05
C PRO A 111 -3.42 42.39 -13.03
N SER A 112 -2.48 41.47 -12.81
CA SER A 112 -1.05 41.73 -12.98
C SER A 112 -0.67 41.51 -14.45
N GLY A 113 0.06 42.44 -15.07
CA GLY A 113 0.53 42.31 -16.46
C GLY A 113 1.50 41.15 -16.75
N ALA A 114 1.87 40.36 -15.73
CA ALA A 114 2.67 39.15 -15.86
C ALA A 114 1.79 37.90 -16.05
N SER A 115 2.07 37.11 -17.09
CA SER A 115 1.34 35.86 -17.35
C SER A 115 1.57 34.84 -16.21
N PRO A 116 0.51 34.23 -15.65
CA PRO A 116 0.65 33.14 -14.67
C PRO A 116 1.48 31.96 -15.18
N ALA A 117 1.60 31.79 -16.50
CA ALA A 117 2.40 30.73 -17.13
C ALA A 117 3.92 30.94 -17.02
N SER A 118 4.39 32.17 -16.73
CA SER A 118 5.82 32.48 -16.65
C SER A 118 6.41 32.42 -15.22
N ARG A 119 5.62 32.03 -14.21
CA ARG A 119 6.09 31.89 -12.82
C ARG A 119 6.62 30.49 -12.56
N GLY A 120 7.66 30.40 -11.70
CA GLY A 120 8.26 29.13 -11.27
C GLY A 120 7.22 28.10 -10.81
N PHE A 121 7.53 26.83 -11.00
CA PHE A 121 6.66 25.72 -10.64
C PHE A 121 6.60 25.55 -9.12
N ASN A 122 5.40 25.47 -8.55
CA ASN A 122 5.16 25.17 -7.14
C ASN A 122 4.51 23.79 -7.03
N LEU A 123 4.93 22.96 -6.08
CA LEU A 123 4.34 21.64 -5.82
C LEU A 123 2.85 21.73 -5.45
N GLU A 124 2.39 22.89 -4.97
CA GLU A 124 0.98 23.16 -4.75
C GLU A 124 0.13 23.22 -6.02
N ASP A 125 0.77 23.37 -7.18
CA ASP A 125 0.10 23.44 -8.48
C ASP A 125 0.07 22.11 -9.23
N ALA A 126 0.72 21.07 -8.69
CA ALA A 126 0.93 19.81 -9.37
C ALA A 126 -0.37 19.02 -9.59
N LEU A 127 -0.60 18.59 -10.83
CA LEU A 127 -1.55 17.54 -11.19
C LEU A 127 -0.82 16.18 -11.23
N PRO A 128 -1.34 15.13 -10.58
CA PRO A 128 -0.79 13.79 -10.72
C PRO A 128 -1.02 13.23 -12.13
N SER A 129 0.09 13.03 -12.83
CA SER A 129 0.26 12.39 -14.14
C SER A 129 -0.13 13.19 -15.40
N THR A 130 0.82 13.19 -16.34
CA THR A 130 0.85 13.83 -17.66
C THR A 130 0.24 12.98 -18.77
N LEU A 131 -0.56 11.95 -18.45
CA LEU A 131 -1.13 11.05 -19.45
C LEU A 131 -2.46 11.60 -19.97
N SER A 132 -2.53 11.92 -21.26
CA SER A 132 -3.81 12.23 -21.92
C SER A 132 -4.77 11.03 -21.79
N ARG A 133 -6.09 11.24 -21.74
CA ARG A 133 -7.10 10.17 -21.66
C ARG A 133 -6.88 9.04 -22.67
N LYS A 134 -6.41 9.35 -23.88
CA LYS A 134 -6.07 8.36 -24.90
C LYS A 134 -4.81 7.56 -24.51
N ALA A 135 -3.76 8.23 -24.03
CA ALA A 135 -2.56 7.57 -23.52
C ALA A 135 -2.83 6.78 -22.23
N ALA A 136 -3.75 7.24 -21.36
CA ALA A 136 -4.18 6.56 -20.16
C ALA A 136 -5.06 5.34 -20.47
N LEU A 137 -5.95 5.42 -21.47
CA LEU A 137 -6.73 4.26 -21.93
C LEU A 137 -5.88 3.27 -22.71
N GLU A 138 -4.91 3.70 -23.50
CA GLU A 138 -3.96 2.81 -24.17
C GLU A 138 -2.98 2.20 -23.16
N THR A 139 -2.58 2.96 -22.12
CA THR A 139 -1.74 2.44 -21.02
C THR A 139 -2.53 1.55 -20.10
N GLN A 140 -3.80 1.85 -19.79
CA GLN A 140 -4.69 1.00 -19.01
C GLN A 140 -5.03 -0.26 -19.80
N ALA A 141 -5.37 -0.17 -21.09
CA ALA A 141 -5.56 -1.34 -21.94
C ALA A 141 -4.26 -2.14 -22.11
N LYS A 142 -3.09 -1.49 -22.11
CA LYS A 142 -1.80 -2.18 -22.08
C LYS A 142 -1.47 -2.75 -20.70
N LEU A 143 -1.84 -2.13 -19.59
CA LEU A 143 -1.60 -2.60 -18.22
C LEU A 143 -2.60 -3.69 -17.83
N SER A 144 -3.84 -3.63 -18.33
CA SER A 144 -4.85 -4.68 -18.17
C SER A 144 -4.68 -5.81 -19.19
N ALA A 145 -4.05 -5.55 -20.35
CA ALA A 145 -3.61 -6.61 -21.27
C ALA A 145 -2.21 -7.18 -20.94
N GLN A 146 -1.40 -6.49 -20.13
CA GLN A 146 -0.12 -6.99 -19.60
C GLN A 146 -0.22 -7.54 -18.18
N ALA A 147 -1.31 -7.22 -17.46
CA ALA A 147 -1.83 -8.04 -16.38
C ALA A 147 -2.34 -9.35 -16.95
N THR A 148 -1.42 -10.24 -17.30
CA THR A 148 -1.70 -11.64 -17.64
C THR A 148 -2.11 -12.38 -16.37
N THR A 149 -3.30 -12.04 -15.87
CA THR A 149 -4.42 -12.88 -15.44
C THR A 149 -5.34 -11.94 -14.65
N PRO A 150 -6.53 -11.56 -15.18
CA PRO A 150 -7.55 -11.01 -14.31
C PRO A 150 -7.76 -11.99 -13.15
N LEU A 151 -7.86 -11.45 -11.93
CA LEU A 151 -8.18 -12.20 -10.73
C LEU A 151 -9.28 -13.19 -11.08
N SER A 152 -8.99 -14.48 -10.92
CA SER A 152 -9.98 -15.53 -11.17
C SER A 152 -11.22 -15.18 -10.34
N PRO A 153 -12.45 -15.30 -10.89
CA PRO A 153 -13.65 -14.92 -10.15
C PRO A 153 -13.65 -15.61 -8.77
N PRO A 154 -14.23 -15.00 -7.72
CA PRO A 154 -14.14 -15.56 -6.35
C PRO A 154 -14.51 -17.05 -6.24
N SER A 155 -15.39 -17.54 -7.12
CA SER A 155 -15.80 -18.94 -7.23
C SER A 155 -14.71 -19.92 -7.70
N SER A 156 -13.58 -19.43 -8.18
CA SER A 156 -12.46 -20.22 -8.71
C SER A 156 -11.20 -20.13 -7.87
N LEU A 157 -11.29 -19.50 -6.69
CA LEU A 157 -10.20 -19.53 -5.72
C LEU A 157 -10.02 -20.95 -5.16
N ASP A 158 -8.77 -21.34 -4.95
CA ASP A 158 -8.44 -22.57 -4.22
C ASP A 158 -8.54 -22.28 -2.71
N PHE A 159 -9.72 -22.52 -2.14
CA PHE A 159 -9.99 -22.26 -0.73
C PHE A 159 -9.14 -23.11 0.23
N SER A 160 -8.57 -24.24 -0.23
CA SER A 160 -7.65 -25.04 0.60
C SER A 160 -6.39 -24.26 1.02
N LYS A 161 -6.09 -23.17 0.33
CA LYS A 161 -4.93 -22.30 0.58
C LYS A 161 -5.17 -21.28 1.69
N PHE A 162 -6.41 -21.04 2.11
CA PHE A 162 -6.74 -19.94 3.03
C PHE A 162 -7.58 -20.40 4.22
N ASP A 163 -7.11 -20.10 5.42
CA ASP A 163 -7.95 -20.20 6.63
C ASP A 163 -8.96 -19.04 6.69
N ILE A 164 -8.54 -17.84 6.25
CA ILE A 164 -9.33 -16.60 6.27
C ILE A 164 -9.06 -15.80 4.99
N ILE A 165 -10.12 -15.27 4.38
CA ILE A 165 -10.04 -14.29 3.29
C ILE A 165 -10.63 -12.96 3.79
N LEU A 166 -9.83 -11.89 3.67
CA LEU A 166 -10.26 -10.52 3.94
C LEU A 166 -10.82 -9.92 2.64
N PHE A 167 -12.12 -9.64 2.60
CA PHE A 167 -12.71 -8.94 1.47
C PHE A 167 -12.53 -7.43 1.65
N ALA A 168 -11.64 -6.86 0.85
CA ALA A 168 -11.27 -5.46 0.85
C ALA A 168 -11.88 -4.74 -0.38
N PHE A 169 -12.56 -3.60 -0.27
CA PHE A 169 -12.96 -2.90 0.96
C PHE A 169 -14.43 -2.50 0.91
N ALA A 170 -15.01 -2.36 2.10
CA ALA A 170 -16.09 -1.40 2.32
C ALA A 170 -15.53 -0.15 3.03
N THR A 171 -16.22 0.98 3.03
CA THR A 171 -15.68 2.24 3.58
C THR A 171 -16.66 2.94 4.52
N PRO A 172 -16.22 3.54 5.64
CA PRO A 172 -17.10 4.38 6.45
C PRO A 172 -17.52 5.64 5.67
N ASN A 173 -18.70 6.18 5.97
CA ASN A 173 -19.22 7.41 5.36
C ASN A 173 -19.63 8.47 6.39
N SER A 174 -20.04 9.64 5.89
CA SER A 174 -20.41 10.81 6.71
C SER A 174 -21.57 10.57 7.68
N SER A 175 -22.35 9.50 7.50
CA SER A 175 -23.44 9.10 8.40
C SER A 175 -22.99 8.08 9.45
N SER A 176 -21.68 7.81 9.58
CA SER A 176 -21.12 6.76 10.44
C SER A 176 -21.66 5.37 10.10
N THR A 177 -21.99 5.14 8.82
CA THR A 177 -22.38 3.83 8.28
C THR A 177 -21.33 3.35 7.27
N ILE A 178 -21.57 2.19 6.64
CA ILE A 178 -20.64 1.58 5.68
C ILE A 178 -21.18 1.73 4.26
N SER A 179 -20.32 2.14 3.33
CA SER A 179 -20.53 2.20 1.89
C SER A 179 -19.80 1.07 1.19
N PHE A 180 -20.36 0.64 0.06
CA PHE A 180 -19.80 -0.39 -0.81
C PHE A 180 -19.66 0.16 -2.22
N ASP A 181 -18.59 -0.21 -2.90
CA ASP A 181 -18.40 0.12 -4.31
C ASP A 181 -19.42 -0.63 -5.17
N SER A 182 -19.73 -0.06 -6.33
CA SER A 182 -20.66 -0.67 -7.28
C SER A 182 -20.21 -2.10 -7.64
N GLY A 183 -21.12 -3.07 -7.52
CA GLY A 183 -20.85 -4.48 -7.79
C GLY A 183 -20.13 -5.26 -6.69
N SER A 184 -19.46 -4.59 -5.74
CA SER A 184 -18.67 -5.26 -4.68
C SER A 184 -19.51 -6.20 -3.81
N THR A 185 -20.76 -5.84 -3.52
CA THR A 185 -21.68 -6.67 -2.71
C THR A 185 -22.08 -7.97 -3.41
N SER A 186 -22.14 -7.98 -4.74
CA SER A 186 -22.37 -9.21 -5.52
C SER A 186 -21.16 -10.13 -5.47
N THR A 187 -19.96 -9.55 -5.63
CA THR A 187 -18.68 -10.27 -5.49
C THR A 187 -18.54 -10.85 -4.09
N LEU A 188 -18.86 -10.07 -3.05
CA LEU A 188 -18.83 -10.51 -1.66
C LEU A 188 -19.77 -11.70 -1.41
N LYS A 189 -21.02 -11.62 -1.86
CA LYS A 189 -21.97 -12.74 -1.74
C LYS A 189 -21.47 -14.00 -2.42
N THR A 190 -20.86 -13.86 -3.60
CA THR A 190 -20.29 -14.97 -4.35
C THR A 190 -19.11 -15.58 -3.60
N LEU A 191 -18.20 -14.74 -3.07
CA LEU A 191 -17.07 -15.19 -2.27
C LEU A 191 -17.51 -15.95 -1.02
N VAL A 192 -18.40 -15.37 -0.22
CA VAL A 192 -18.91 -16.00 1.00
C VAL A 192 -19.54 -17.35 0.70
N SER A 193 -20.43 -17.39 -0.30
CA SER A 193 -21.09 -18.64 -0.70
C SER A 193 -20.09 -19.69 -1.19
N SER A 194 -19.06 -19.28 -1.94
CA SER A 194 -18.06 -20.20 -2.47
C SER A 194 -17.14 -20.73 -1.36
N ALA A 195 -16.67 -19.85 -0.47
CA ALA A 195 -15.81 -20.22 0.65
C ALA A 195 -16.51 -21.19 1.62
N HIS A 196 -17.74 -20.87 2.01
CA HIS A 196 -18.52 -21.69 2.95
C HIS A 196 -18.93 -23.05 2.37
N ASN A 197 -19.16 -23.13 1.06
CA ASN A 197 -19.51 -24.38 0.38
C ASN A 197 -18.29 -25.19 -0.11
N SER A 198 -17.07 -24.66 0.04
CA SER A 198 -15.85 -25.31 -0.46
C SER A 198 -15.46 -26.60 0.27
N GLY A 199 -15.98 -26.80 1.49
CA GLY A 199 -15.58 -27.91 2.37
C GLY A 199 -14.24 -27.71 3.09
N HIS A 200 -13.55 -26.60 2.87
CA HIS A 200 -12.26 -26.29 3.51
C HIS A 200 -12.38 -25.46 4.80
N GLY A 201 -13.56 -24.97 5.13
CA GLY A 201 -13.79 -24.16 6.34
C GLY A 201 -13.18 -22.75 6.29
N THR A 202 -12.86 -22.25 5.09
CA THR A 202 -12.35 -20.89 4.88
C THR A 202 -13.36 -19.86 5.33
N LYS A 203 -12.91 -18.95 6.19
CA LYS A 203 -13.73 -17.85 6.72
C LYS A 203 -13.62 -16.61 5.84
N VAL A 204 -14.69 -15.83 5.75
CA VAL A 204 -14.71 -14.56 5.02
C VAL A 204 -15.00 -13.42 5.98
N VAL A 205 -14.06 -12.48 6.06
CA VAL A 205 -14.12 -11.31 6.94
C VAL A 205 -14.17 -10.06 6.07
N LEU A 206 -15.09 -9.14 6.35
CA LEU A 206 -15.15 -7.87 5.63
C LEU A 206 -14.13 -6.89 6.22
N SER A 207 -13.18 -6.43 5.40
CA SER A 207 -12.29 -5.34 5.76
C SER A 207 -12.94 -4.00 5.41
N ILE A 208 -13.01 -3.13 6.41
CA ILE A 208 -13.59 -1.80 6.29
C ILE A 208 -12.46 -0.79 6.41
N GLY A 209 -12.30 0.11 5.42
CA GLY A 209 -11.31 1.17 5.43
C GLY A 209 -10.31 1.08 4.29
N GLY A 210 -9.04 0.90 4.63
CA GLY A 210 -7.87 0.99 3.76
C GLY A 210 -7.39 2.43 3.58
N TRP A 211 -6.25 2.60 2.89
CA TRP A 211 -5.57 3.87 2.68
C TRP A 211 -6.49 5.00 2.21
N GLY A 212 -7.21 4.78 1.10
CA GLY A 212 -8.15 5.76 0.55
C GLY A 212 -9.53 5.78 1.23
N GLY A 213 -9.86 4.76 2.02
CA GLY A 213 -11.17 4.57 2.64
C GLY A 213 -11.29 5.08 4.08
N SER A 214 -10.21 5.62 4.65
CA SER A 214 -10.13 5.92 6.09
C SER A 214 -10.69 7.28 6.52
N TYR A 215 -11.14 8.11 5.59
CA TYR A 215 -11.51 9.51 5.83
C TYR A 215 -12.54 9.72 6.95
N TRP A 216 -13.55 8.85 7.04
CA TRP A 216 -14.67 9.03 7.98
C TRP A 216 -14.53 8.31 9.32
N PHE A 217 -13.42 7.60 9.56
CA PHE A 217 -13.24 6.84 10.80
C PHE A 217 -13.24 7.71 12.06
N SER A 218 -12.46 8.79 12.10
CA SER A 218 -12.38 9.64 13.30
C SER A 218 -13.77 10.15 13.70
N GLN A 219 -14.59 10.57 12.73
CA GLN A 219 -15.97 10.95 12.97
C GLN A 219 -16.83 9.78 13.44
N ALA A 220 -16.79 8.63 12.75
CA ALA A 220 -17.58 7.45 13.08
C ALA A 220 -17.28 6.93 14.50
N MET A 221 -16.05 7.14 14.99
CA MET A 221 -15.61 6.71 16.31
C MET A 221 -15.79 7.77 17.41
N SER A 222 -15.93 9.05 17.05
CA SER A 222 -15.80 10.21 17.96
C SER A 222 -16.79 10.26 19.13
N SER A 223 -18.00 9.73 18.99
CA SER A 223 -19.06 9.80 20.01
C SER A 223 -19.73 8.46 20.25
N ALA A 224 -20.35 8.28 21.42
CA ALA A 224 -21.09 7.05 21.73
C ALA A 224 -22.23 6.78 20.72
N ALA A 225 -22.91 7.83 20.25
CA ALA A 225 -23.95 7.71 19.23
C ALA A 225 -23.38 7.26 17.88
N ASN A 226 -22.31 7.90 17.41
CA ASN A 226 -21.67 7.53 16.14
C ASN A 226 -21.11 6.10 16.18
N ARG A 227 -20.44 5.72 17.28
CA ARG A 227 -19.96 4.35 17.50
C ARG A 227 -21.11 3.35 17.47
N SER A 228 -22.25 3.67 18.09
CA SER A 228 -23.42 2.79 18.07
C SER A 228 -23.96 2.61 16.64
N THR A 229 -24.06 3.69 15.86
CA THR A 229 -24.44 3.63 14.44
C THR A 229 -23.47 2.77 13.64
N PHE A 230 -22.17 2.95 13.84
CA PHE A 230 -21.15 2.21 13.10
C PHE A 230 -21.09 0.72 13.49
N VAL A 231 -21.22 0.41 14.78
CA VAL A 231 -21.37 -0.98 15.27
C VAL A 231 -22.59 -1.64 14.66
N ASN A 232 -23.74 -0.96 14.60
CA ASN A 232 -24.96 -1.50 14.00
C ASN A 232 -24.79 -1.74 12.48
N ALA A 233 -24.06 -0.88 11.78
CA ALA A 233 -23.73 -1.09 10.37
C ALA A 233 -22.84 -2.33 10.18
N CYS A 234 -21.83 -2.52 11.04
CA CYS A 234 -20.97 -3.71 11.04
C CYS A 234 -21.77 -5.01 11.29
N VAL A 235 -22.62 -5.01 12.32
CA VAL A 235 -23.51 -6.15 12.64
C VAL A 235 -24.47 -6.44 11.49
N SER A 236 -25.03 -5.39 10.88
CA SER A 236 -25.93 -5.54 9.72
C SER A 236 -25.20 -6.14 8.52
N ALA A 237 -23.96 -5.74 8.24
CA ALA A 237 -23.15 -6.33 7.19
C ALA A 237 -22.86 -7.82 7.48
N VAL A 238 -22.46 -8.16 8.71
CA VAL A 238 -22.24 -9.56 9.12
C VAL A 238 -23.47 -10.42 8.88
N ASN A 239 -24.65 -9.94 9.29
CA ASN A 239 -25.90 -10.69 9.14
C ASN A 239 -26.36 -10.77 7.67
N THR A 240 -26.25 -9.67 6.92
CA THR A 240 -26.75 -9.57 5.54
C THR A 240 -25.93 -10.43 4.58
N TYR A 241 -24.61 -10.47 4.78
CA TYR A 241 -23.70 -11.18 3.88
C TYR A 241 -23.18 -12.49 4.47
N ASN A 242 -23.70 -12.93 5.62
CA ASN A 242 -23.26 -14.12 6.34
C ASN A 242 -21.74 -14.15 6.58
N LEU A 243 -21.16 -13.04 7.04
CA LEU A 243 -19.72 -12.92 7.25
C LEU A 243 -19.27 -13.62 8.54
N ASP A 244 -18.02 -14.05 8.57
CA ASP A 244 -17.38 -14.63 9.75
C ASP A 244 -16.84 -13.57 10.72
N GLY A 245 -16.74 -12.32 10.27
CA GLY A 245 -16.29 -11.22 11.12
C GLY A 245 -16.09 -9.89 10.40
N ILE A 246 -15.50 -8.96 11.13
CA ILE A 246 -15.14 -7.61 10.67
C ILE A 246 -13.67 -7.35 10.96
N ASP A 247 -12.99 -6.78 9.97
CA ASP A 247 -11.64 -6.24 10.08
C ASP A 247 -11.71 -4.71 9.92
N ILE A 248 -11.05 -3.99 10.82
CA ILE A 248 -10.95 -2.52 10.74
C ILE A 248 -9.56 -2.15 10.22
N ASP A 249 -9.52 -1.59 9.03
CA ASP A 249 -8.31 -1.09 8.41
C ASP A 249 -8.32 0.45 8.41
N TRP A 250 -8.14 1.05 9.59
CA TRP A 250 -8.07 2.51 9.73
C TRP A 250 -6.63 2.97 9.63
N GLU A 251 -6.36 3.78 8.60
CA GLU A 251 -5.06 4.38 8.32
C GLU A 251 -5.06 5.93 8.46
N TYR A 252 -4.78 6.50 9.65
CA TYR A 252 -4.54 5.82 10.94
C TYR A 252 -5.20 6.57 12.11
N PRO A 253 -5.54 5.89 13.23
CA PRO A 253 -6.03 6.56 14.43
C PRO A 253 -5.00 7.56 14.97
N GLY A 254 -5.40 8.83 15.10
CA GLY A 254 -4.54 9.88 15.66
C GLY A 254 -3.49 10.43 14.69
N GLU A 255 -3.49 9.98 13.42
CA GLU A 255 -2.55 10.44 12.40
C GLU A 255 -3.26 10.71 11.07
N SER A 256 -2.65 11.50 10.20
CA SER A 256 -3.28 11.91 8.96
C SER A 256 -3.34 10.82 7.89
N GLY A 257 -2.42 9.85 7.86
CA GLY A 257 -2.37 8.85 6.78
C GLY A 257 -2.44 9.51 5.39
N ALA A 258 -3.48 9.18 4.61
CA ALA A 258 -3.77 9.76 3.30
C ALA A 258 -4.30 11.23 3.31
N GLY A 259 -4.11 11.97 4.41
CA GLY A 259 -4.67 13.32 4.60
C GLY A 259 -6.05 13.33 5.27
N ASN A 260 -6.35 12.30 6.04
CA ASN A 260 -7.61 12.07 6.75
C ASN A 260 -7.76 12.98 7.98
N PRO A 261 -9.00 13.38 8.32
CA PRO A 261 -9.33 13.93 9.64
C PRO A 261 -8.95 12.95 10.74
N HIS A 262 -8.33 13.45 11.80
CA HIS A 262 -7.89 12.67 12.95
C HIS A 262 -8.01 13.50 14.24
N SER A 263 -7.97 12.80 15.37
CA SER A 263 -8.04 13.37 16.72
C SER A 263 -7.12 12.62 17.67
N THR A 264 -6.57 13.32 18.66
CA THR A 264 -5.82 12.71 19.76
C THR A 264 -6.66 11.73 20.60
N SER A 265 -7.99 11.74 20.46
CA SER A 265 -8.90 10.79 21.12
C SER A 265 -9.19 9.53 20.30
N ASP A 266 -8.68 9.43 19.07
CA ASP A 266 -9.04 8.36 18.12
C ASP A 266 -8.76 6.96 18.67
N SER A 267 -7.58 6.73 19.25
CA SER A 267 -7.24 5.42 19.81
C SER A 267 -8.18 5.02 20.96
N ALA A 268 -8.46 5.92 21.90
CA ALA A 268 -9.39 5.64 23.01
C ALA A 268 -10.82 5.35 22.49
N ASN A 269 -11.25 6.08 21.46
CA ASN A 269 -12.52 5.87 20.79
C ASN A 269 -12.56 4.53 20.04
N LEU A 270 -11.46 4.12 19.41
CA LEU A 270 -11.32 2.83 18.74
C LEU A 270 -11.41 1.66 19.73
N LEU A 271 -10.82 1.77 20.92
CA LEU A 271 -10.99 0.76 21.97
C LEU A 271 -12.46 0.62 22.38
N SER A 272 -13.12 1.76 22.62
CA SER A 272 -14.54 1.80 22.97
C SER A 272 -15.42 1.19 21.88
N PHE A 273 -15.06 1.40 20.61
CA PHE A 273 -15.71 0.75 19.48
C PHE A 273 -15.51 -0.77 19.51
N PHE A 274 -14.28 -1.29 19.66
CA PHE A 274 -14.06 -2.73 19.69
C PHE A 274 -14.75 -3.43 20.87
N GLN A 275 -14.82 -2.79 22.04
CA GLN A 275 -15.59 -3.30 23.18
C GLN A 275 -17.09 -3.40 22.85
N SER A 276 -17.65 -2.38 22.20
CA SER A 276 -19.05 -2.35 21.77
C SER A 276 -19.32 -3.38 20.67
N LEU A 277 -18.42 -3.48 19.69
CA LEU A 277 -18.51 -4.44 18.59
C LEU A 277 -18.43 -5.89 19.09
N ARG A 278 -17.50 -6.18 20.01
CA ARG A 278 -17.41 -7.50 20.64
C ARG A 278 -18.68 -7.85 21.41
N SER A 279 -19.24 -6.89 22.15
CA SER A 279 -20.50 -7.08 22.87
C SER A 279 -21.67 -7.38 21.91
N ALA A 280 -21.70 -6.74 20.74
CA ALA A 280 -22.75 -6.90 19.76
C ALA A 280 -22.63 -8.17 18.89
N LEU A 281 -21.41 -8.54 18.48
CA LEU A 281 -21.15 -9.71 17.62
C LEU A 281 -20.96 -11.02 18.40
N GLY A 282 -20.76 -10.95 19.71
CA GLY A 282 -20.47 -12.11 20.55
C GLY A 282 -19.06 -12.65 20.39
N SER A 283 -18.79 -13.80 21.00
CA SER A 283 -17.44 -14.41 21.06
C SER A 283 -17.05 -15.20 19.82
N SER A 284 -18.00 -15.62 18.98
CA SER A 284 -17.76 -16.50 17.84
C SER A 284 -17.25 -15.78 16.59
N LYS A 285 -17.62 -14.50 16.40
CA LYS A 285 -17.23 -13.72 15.23
C LYS A 285 -15.80 -13.20 15.35
N ILE A 286 -15.11 -13.14 14.22
CA ILE A 286 -13.78 -12.53 14.11
C ILE A 286 -13.91 -11.01 14.25
N ILE A 287 -13.07 -10.43 15.09
CA ILE A 287 -12.82 -8.99 15.12
C ILE A 287 -11.32 -8.80 15.00
N SER A 288 -10.88 -8.18 13.91
CA SER A 288 -9.48 -7.88 13.68
C SER A 288 -9.26 -6.43 13.26
N ALA A 289 -8.00 -6.05 13.14
CA ALA A 289 -7.60 -4.79 12.55
C ALA A 289 -6.32 -4.95 11.77
N ALA A 290 -6.20 -4.28 10.63
CA ALA A 290 -4.92 -3.98 10.02
C ALA A 290 -4.25 -2.84 10.80
N VAL A 291 -2.98 -3.04 11.15
CA VAL A 291 -2.23 -2.14 12.03
C VAL A 291 -0.81 -1.93 11.51
N THR A 292 -0.18 -0.82 11.87
CA THR A 292 1.21 -0.55 11.49
C THR A 292 2.17 -1.43 12.28
N GLN A 293 3.47 -1.31 11.98
CA GLN A 293 4.54 -1.93 12.76
C GLN A 293 4.59 -1.41 14.21
N LEU A 294 3.92 -0.29 14.52
CA LEU A 294 3.85 0.31 15.84
C LEU A 294 2.46 0.15 16.45
N PRO A 295 2.33 0.02 17.77
CA PRO A 295 1.04 0.22 18.45
C PRO A 295 0.40 1.55 18.06
N TRP A 296 -0.94 1.59 18.05
CA TRP A 296 -1.69 2.82 17.75
C TRP A 296 -1.19 4.03 18.55
N VAL A 297 -1.29 5.22 17.96
CA VAL A 297 -0.80 6.45 18.58
C VAL A 297 -1.78 6.94 19.66
N GLY A 298 -1.25 7.19 20.86
CA GLY A 298 -2.01 7.75 21.98
C GLY A 298 -2.21 9.27 21.86
N SER A 299 -2.94 9.84 22.82
CA SER A 299 -3.26 11.27 22.83
C SER A 299 -2.04 12.20 22.95
N ASN A 300 -0.88 11.65 23.31
CA ASN A 300 0.40 12.34 23.40
C ASN A 300 1.22 12.29 22.09
N GLY A 301 0.67 11.72 21.01
CA GLY A 301 1.37 11.58 19.73
C GLY A 301 2.45 10.49 19.71
N SER A 302 2.51 9.64 20.73
CA SER A 302 3.44 8.50 20.81
C SER A 302 2.69 7.17 20.73
N PRO A 303 3.31 6.08 20.25
CA PRO A 303 2.72 4.74 20.31
C PRO A 303 2.25 4.37 21.72
N LEU A 304 1.09 3.74 21.82
CA LEU A 304 0.55 3.26 23.09
C LEU A 304 1.47 2.20 23.71
N THR A 305 1.79 2.37 24.99
CA THR A 305 2.59 1.42 25.77
C THR A 305 1.77 0.30 26.39
N ASN A 306 0.44 0.37 26.33
CA ASN A 306 -0.46 -0.68 26.80
C ASN A 306 -1.69 -0.79 25.88
N VAL A 307 -1.78 -1.91 25.18
CA VAL A 307 -2.87 -2.28 24.27
C VAL A 307 -3.57 -3.57 24.71
N SER A 308 -3.32 -4.04 25.93
CA SER A 308 -3.90 -5.30 26.44
C SER A 308 -5.44 -5.30 26.46
N ALA A 309 -6.05 -4.13 26.66
CA ALA A 309 -7.50 -3.96 26.56
C ALA A 309 -8.03 -4.24 25.15
N TYR A 310 -7.31 -3.86 24.09
CA TYR A 310 -7.66 -4.21 22.70
C TYR A 310 -7.52 -5.72 22.49
N ALA A 311 -6.40 -6.29 22.93
CA ALA A 311 -6.13 -7.73 22.81
C ALA A 311 -7.19 -8.61 23.51
N SER A 312 -7.85 -8.09 24.55
CA SER A 312 -8.92 -8.80 25.27
C SER A 312 -10.23 -8.90 24.47
N VAL A 313 -10.50 -7.96 23.56
CA VAL A 313 -11.75 -7.91 22.78
C VAL A 313 -11.55 -8.28 21.31
N MET A 314 -10.33 -8.23 20.80
CA MET A 314 -9.99 -8.62 19.43
C MET A 314 -9.60 -10.10 19.33
N THR A 315 -9.87 -10.69 18.17
CA THR A 315 -9.45 -12.05 17.82
C THR A 315 -7.96 -12.04 17.48
N TYR A 316 -7.52 -11.17 16.59
CA TYR A 316 -6.11 -10.95 16.23
C TYR A 316 -5.89 -9.54 15.64
N ALA A 317 -4.64 -9.13 15.47
CA ALA A 317 -4.24 -7.94 14.72
C ALA A 317 -3.31 -8.32 13.56
N ASN A 318 -3.54 -7.72 12.39
CA ASN A 318 -2.81 -7.93 11.15
C ASN A 318 -1.73 -6.84 11.03
N ILE A 319 -0.46 -7.15 11.31
CA ILE A 319 0.63 -6.19 11.21
C ILE A 319 0.99 -6.00 9.73
N MET A 320 0.77 -4.81 9.18
CA MET A 320 1.14 -4.43 7.82
C MET A 320 2.65 -4.23 7.69
N ASN A 321 3.42 -5.32 7.73
CA ASN A 321 4.87 -5.30 7.61
C ASN A 321 5.32 -5.11 6.15
N TYR A 322 4.90 -4.01 5.55
CA TYR A 322 5.24 -3.58 4.21
C TYR A 322 5.08 -2.06 4.13
N ASP A 323 5.36 -1.48 2.96
CA ASP A 323 5.35 -0.03 2.70
C ASP A 323 6.30 0.76 3.61
N VAL A 324 7.34 0.09 4.14
CA VAL A 324 8.39 0.74 4.96
C VAL A 324 9.18 1.72 4.11
N PHE A 325 9.53 1.31 2.89
CA PHE A 325 10.12 2.16 1.88
C PHE A 325 9.35 2.02 0.57
N GLY A 326 8.71 3.11 0.14
CA GLY A 326 8.13 3.24 -1.19
C GLY A 326 9.17 3.50 -2.28
N ALA A 327 8.71 3.67 -3.51
CA ALA A 327 9.56 4.03 -4.64
C ALA A 327 10.23 5.39 -4.41
N SER A 328 11.55 5.46 -4.62
CA SER A 328 12.31 6.70 -4.48
C SER A 328 13.62 6.67 -5.28
N SER A 329 14.31 7.81 -5.40
CA SER A 329 15.65 7.83 -6.01
C SER A 329 16.71 7.10 -5.16
N ASN A 330 16.41 6.86 -3.88
CA ASN A 330 17.25 6.15 -2.92
C ASN A 330 16.46 4.96 -2.31
N PRO A 331 16.19 3.90 -3.09
CA PRO A 331 15.26 2.84 -2.69
C PRO A 331 15.72 2.08 -1.45
N GLY A 332 14.78 1.69 -0.59
CA GLY A 332 14.99 0.83 0.59
C GLY A 332 14.09 -0.41 0.56
N PRO A 333 14.28 -1.37 1.48
CA PRO A 333 13.50 -2.61 1.51
C PRO A 333 12.01 -2.34 1.80
N ASN A 334 11.10 -2.86 0.97
CA ASN A 334 9.65 -2.65 1.13
C ASN A 334 9.14 -3.25 2.47
N ALA A 335 9.50 -4.50 2.73
CA ALA A 335 9.07 -5.27 3.88
C ALA A 335 10.26 -5.96 4.55
N PRO A 336 11.07 -5.24 5.34
CA PRO A 336 12.20 -5.84 6.04
C PRO A 336 11.73 -6.85 7.10
N LEU A 337 12.40 -8.00 7.17
CA LEU A 337 12.26 -8.96 8.27
C LEU A 337 12.79 -8.36 9.58
N GLY A 338 13.94 -7.69 9.52
CA GLY A 338 14.59 -7.12 10.70
C GLY A 338 15.57 -5.99 10.37
N ASN A 339 16.20 -5.45 11.41
CA ASN A 339 17.36 -4.57 11.31
C ASN A 339 18.62 -5.37 11.69
N LEU A 340 18.91 -6.44 10.94
CA LEU A 340 19.83 -7.49 11.38
C LEU A 340 21.28 -7.03 11.50
N CYS A 341 21.64 -5.90 10.87
CA CYS A 341 22.97 -5.29 10.97
C CYS A 341 22.99 -4.01 11.81
N GLY A 342 21.86 -3.64 12.43
CA GLY A 342 21.79 -2.47 13.31
C GLY A 342 22.00 -1.13 12.61
N ASN A 343 21.76 -1.04 11.30
CA ASN A 343 22.10 0.11 10.47
C ASN A 343 20.93 0.68 9.62
N SER A 344 19.72 0.14 9.78
CA SER A 344 18.51 0.70 9.17
C SER A 344 18.26 2.13 9.66
N GLN A 345 17.85 3.02 8.75
CA GLN A 345 17.37 4.36 9.08
C GLN A 345 15.96 4.36 9.69
N LEU A 346 15.25 3.25 9.54
CA LEU A 346 13.90 3.00 10.03
C LEU A 346 13.89 1.73 10.90
N PRO A 347 14.68 1.67 12.00
CA PRO A 347 14.91 0.44 12.75
C PRO A 347 13.64 -0.12 13.43
N GLN A 348 12.63 0.72 13.65
CA GLN A 348 11.34 0.37 14.25
C GLN A 348 10.34 -0.24 13.26
N TYR A 349 10.63 -0.19 11.96
CA TYR A 349 9.73 -0.65 10.90
C TYR A 349 10.28 -1.92 10.25
N SER A 350 10.14 -3.04 10.95
CA SER A 350 10.45 -4.39 10.46
C SER A 350 9.63 -5.44 11.21
N ALA A 351 9.53 -6.67 10.69
CA ALA A 351 8.73 -7.73 11.33
C ALA A 351 9.21 -8.00 12.77
N GLN A 352 10.53 -8.07 12.97
CA GLN A 352 11.16 -8.26 14.27
C GLN A 352 10.82 -7.12 15.24
N ALA A 353 10.96 -5.87 14.80
CA ALA A 353 10.64 -4.71 15.63
C ALA A 353 9.15 -4.63 15.93
N ALA A 354 8.28 -4.93 14.97
CA ALA A 354 6.84 -4.88 15.14
C ALA A 354 6.36 -5.88 16.20
N LEU A 355 6.81 -7.13 16.11
CA LEU A 355 6.50 -8.14 17.10
C LEU A 355 6.92 -7.70 18.51
N ALA A 356 8.16 -7.22 18.67
CA ALA A 356 8.67 -6.77 19.95
C ALA A 356 7.85 -5.62 20.54
N GLN A 357 7.50 -4.62 19.72
CA GLN A 357 6.77 -3.44 20.16
C GLN A 357 5.32 -3.76 20.56
N TRP A 358 4.61 -4.54 19.74
CA TRP A 358 3.24 -4.95 20.04
C TRP A 358 3.14 -5.87 21.26
N THR A 359 4.08 -6.81 21.41
CA THR A 359 4.13 -7.70 22.58
C THR A 359 4.55 -6.97 23.86
N GLN A 360 5.51 -6.05 23.78
CA GLN A 360 5.87 -5.18 24.90
C GLN A 360 4.70 -4.30 25.35
N ALA A 361 3.86 -3.86 24.41
CA ALA A 361 2.62 -3.14 24.70
C ALA A 361 1.48 -4.05 25.20
N GLY A 362 1.67 -5.37 25.32
CA GLY A 362 0.71 -6.30 25.90
C GLY A 362 -0.28 -6.93 24.91
N PHE A 363 0.00 -6.90 23.60
CA PHE A 363 -0.72 -7.70 22.61
C PHE A 363 -0.04 -9.09 22.48
N PRO A 364 -0.71 -10.21 22.79
CA PRO A 364 -0.07 -11.53 22.75
C PRO A 364 0.42 -11.90 21.35
N ALA A 365 1.63 -12.48 21.24
CA ALA A 365 2.19 -12.95 19.97
C ALA A 365 1.21 -13.90 19.24
N SER A 366 0.56 -14.81 19.98
CA SER A 366 -0.44 -15.75 19.47
C SER A 366 -1.73 -15.12 18.93
N LYS A 367 -1.85 -13.79 18.97
CA LYS A 367 -2.90 -12.98 18.35
C LYS A 367 -2.36 -11.96 17.36
N LEU A 368 -1.08 -11.99 17.01
CA LEU A 368 -0.49 -11.14 15.98
C LEU A 368 -0.29 -11.96 14.70
N VAL A 369 -0.72 -11.41 13.57
CA VAL A 369 -0.58 -12.01 12.24
C VAL A 369 0.39 -11.13 11.44
N LEU A 370 1.44 -11.73 10.87
CA LEU A 370 2.45 -10.99 10.12
C LEU A 370 2.00 -10.75 8.67
N GLY A 371 1.94 -9.50 8.24
CA GLY A 371 1.63 -9.11 6.87
C GLY A 371 2.81 -9.24 5.93
N LEU A 372 2.53 -9.78 4.74
CA LEU A 372 3.52 -10.12 3.74
C LEU A 372 3.09 -9.54 2.37
N PRO A 373 3.91 -8.72 1.70
CA PRO A 373 3.53 -8.15 0.41
C PRO A 373 3.70 -9.18 -0.71
N THR A 374 2.75 -9.21 -1.65
CA THR A 374 2.87 -9.89 -2.94
C THR A 374 3.15 -8.87 -4.07
N TYR A 375 3.87 -7.80 -3.72
CA TYR A 375 4.29 -6.71 -4.61
C TYR A 375 5.65 -6.15 -4.25
N GLY A 376 6.11 -5.27 -5.12
CA GLY A 376 7.27 -4.41 -4.90
C GLY A 376 7.03 -2.95 -5.27
N TYR A 377 8.10 -2.18 -5.31
CA TYR A 377 8.12 -0.79 -5.80
C TYR A 377 9.17 -0.61 -6.90
N VAL A 378 8.82 0.10 -7.96
CA VAL A 378 9.75 0.43 -9.05
C VAL A 378 10.26 1.85 -8.91
N SER A 379 11.56 1.96 -8.71
CA SER A 379 12.28 3.20 -8.50
C SER A 379 13.09 3.57 -9.73
N GLN A 380 13.00 4.83 -10.15
CA GLN A 380 13.91 5.38 -11.15
C GLN A 380 15.26 5.70 -10.48
N SER A 381 16.19 4.74 -10.50
CA SER A 381 17.47 4.83 -9.80
C SER A 381 18.56 4.01 -10.48
N THR A 382 19.81 4.46 -10.38
CA THR A 382 21.00 3.72 -10.83
C THR A 382 21.71 3.02 -9.68
N ARG A 383 21.09 2.97 -8.50
CA ARG A 383 21.66 2.31 -7.32
C ARG A 383 21.76 0.81 -7.58
N THR A 384 22.87 0.22 -7.13
CA THR A 384 23.10 -1.23 -7.16
C THR A 384 22.96 -1.86 -5.77
N THR A 385 22.62 -1.04 -4.77
CA THR A 385 22.37 -1.42 -3.37
C THR A 385 21.23 -0.58 -2.83
N LEU A 386 20.47 -1.12 -1.88
CA LEU A 386 19.44 -0.37 -1.17
C LEU A 386 20.05 0.65 -0.20
N GLN A 387 19.30 1.71 0.10
CA GLN A 387 19.71 2.71 1.08
C GLN A 387 19.86 2.04 2.43
N HIS A 388 21.00 2.31 3.08
CA HIS A 388 21.48 1.69 4.31
C HIS A 388 20.65 0.52 4.78
N ILE A 389 21.02 -0.62 4.21
CA ILE A 389 21.71 -1.59 5.01
C ILE A 389 23.14 -1.69 4.44
N ALA A 390 24.10 -1.10 5.14
CA ALA A 390 25.51 -1.19 4.74
C ALA A 390 25.99 -2.65 4.88
N ARG A 391 26.97 -3.02 4.04
CA ARG A 391 27.75 -4.25 4.18
C ARG A 391 28.12 -4.42 5.67
N PRO A 392 27.91 -5.60 6.27
CA PRO A 392 28.20 -5.80 7.68
C PRO A 392 29.63 -5.35 8.00
N PRO A 393 29.89 -4.74 9.16
CA PRO A 393 31.25 -4.33 9.53
C PRO A 393 32.19 -5.54 9.43
N PRO A 394 33.48 -5.35 9.05
CA PRO A 394 34.43 -6.45 8.97
C PRO A 394 34.40 -7.31 10.25
N GLY A 395 34.15 -8.61 10.09
CA GLY A 395 34.03 -9.56 11.21
C GLY A 395 32.61 -9.81 11.74
N PHE A 396 31.57 -9.14 11.23
CA PHE A 396 30.19 -9.46 11.57
C PHE A 396 29.79 -10.83 11.00
N LYS A 397 29.49 -11.77 11.89
CA LYS A 397 29.05 -13.13 11.55
C LYS A 397 27.55 -13.14 11.36
N LEU A 398 27.10 -12.64 10.20
CA LEU A 398 25.68 -12.55 9.84
C LEU A 398 24.96 -13.89 10.00
N GLN A 399 25.61 -14.99 9.63
CA GLN A 399 25.03 -16.32 9.74
C GLN A 399 24.76 -16.72 11.20
N GLU A 400 25.74 -16.53 12.09
CA GLU A 400 25.56 -16.75 13.53
C GLU A 400 24.52 -15.81 14.14
N TYR A 401 24.43 -14.57 13.63
CA TYR A 401 23.40 -13.62 14.04
C TYR A 401 22.01 -14.08 13.57
N LYS A 402 21.86 -14.54 12.33
CA LYS A 402 20.61 -15.11 11.80
C LYS A 402 20.20 -16.35 12.60
N GLU A 403 21.12 -17.25 12.91
CA GLU A 403 20.86 -18.42 13.77
C GLU A 403 20.43 -18.00 15.18
N LYS A 404 21.10 -16.99 15.76
CA LYS A 404 20.79 -16.53 17.12
C LYS A 404 19.50 -15.72 17.22
N VAL A 405 19.20 -14.90 16.22
CA VAL A 405 18.06 -13.97 16.20
C VAL A 405 16.81 -14.60 15.59
N LEU A 406 16.98 -15.43 14.57
CA LEU A 406 15.90 -16.08 13.85
C LEU A 406 15.76 -17.56 14.23
N GLY A 407 16.71 -18.18 14.95
CA GLY A 407 16.64 -19.63 15.23
C GLY A 407 16.69 -20.50 13.97
N LEU A 408 17.13 -19.95 12.85
CA LEU A 408 17.22 -20.63 11.55
C LEU A 408 18.58 -21.33 11.46
N PRO A 409 18.66 -22.68 11.44
CA PRO A 409 19.93 -23.37 11.24
C PRO A 409 20.53 -23.08 9.85
N GLU A 410 21.85 -23.29 9.72
CA GLU A 410 22.61 -23.28 8.46
C GLU A 410 21.78 -23.92 7.33
N ARG A 411 21.53 -23.16 6.25
CA ARG A 411 20.46 -23.40 5.25
C ARG A 411 20.26 -24.87 4.90
N GLY A 412 19.28 -25.48 5.58
CA GLY A 412 18.72 -26.81 5.33
C GLY A 412 17.25 -26.76 4.94
N LEU A 413 16.80 -25.67 4.32
CA LEU A 413 15.51 -25.66 3.60
C LEU A 413 15.65 -26.50 2.34
N ALA A 414 15.72 -27.83 2.51
CA ALA A 414 15.10 -28.71 1.54
C ALA A 414 13.62 -28.33 1.57
N CYS A 415 13.22 -27.47 0.65
CA CYS A 415 11.83 -27.33 0.27
C CYS A 415 11.62 -28.44 -0.77
N PRO A 416 11.21 -29.67 -0.41
CA PRO A 416 10.71 -30.58 -1.42
C PRO A 416 9.44 -29.92 -1.95
N LEU A 417 9.54 -29.41 -3.18
CA LEU A 417 8.37 -29.10 -3.99
C LEU A 417 7.44 -30.31 -3.95
N PRO A 418 6.11 -30.12 -3.98
CA PRO A 418 5.19 -31.24 -4.13
C PRO A 418 5.66 -32.11 -5.30
N GLN A 419 6.04 -33.36 -5.00
CA GLN A 419 6.44 -34.32 -6.01
C GLN A 419 5.28 -34.44 -6.99
N VAL A 420 5.54 -34.14 -8.26
CA VAL A 420 4.62 -34.48 -9.34
C VAL A 420 4.42 -35.98 -9.24
N GLN A 421 3.18 -36.40 -9.02
CA GLN A 421 2.80 -37.80 -9.01
C GLN A 421 2.84 -38.26 -10.47
N GLU A 422 4.03 -38.58 -10.97
CA GLU A 422 4.18 -39.30 -12.23
C GLU A 422 3.73 -40.73 -11.98
N ALA A 423 2.78 -41.16 -12.82
CA ALA A 423 2.33 -42.54 -12.85
C ALA A 423 3.53 -43.44 -13.17
N SER A 424 3.61 -44.54 -12.41
CA SER A 424 4.60 -45.60 -12.52
C SER A 424 4.66 -46.19 -13.92
N ASP A 425 5.87 -46.33 -14.46
CA ASP A 425 6.23 -47.42 -15.36
C ASP A 425 7.53 -48.07 -14.85
N GLU A 426 7.59 -49.39 -15.03
CA GLU A 426 8.44 -50.37 -14.37
C GLU A 426 9.91 -50.41 -14.86
N ASP A 427 10.74 -51.08 -14.04
CA ASP A 427 11.91 -51.91 -14.37
C ASP A 427 13.37 -51.44 -14.14
N ALA A 428 14.08 -52.35 -13.42
CA ALA A 428 15.49 -52.79 -13.50
C ALA A 428 16.60 -52.18 -12.60
N GLU A 429 17.03 -53.01 -11.60
CA GLU A 429 18.39 -53.47 -11.18
C GLU A 429 19.64 -52.62 -11.57
N GLU A 430 20.72 -52.42 -10.79
CA GLU A 430 21.52 -53.34 -9.93
C GLU A 430 22.59 -52.56 -9.09
N ASP A 431 23.28 -53.27 -8.20
CA ASP A 431 24.22 -52.93 -7.08
C ASP A 431 25.60 -52.29 -7.43
N GLU A 432 26.23 -51.53 -6.49
CA GLU A 432 27.58 -51.82 -5.91
C GLU A 432 28.15 -50.77 -4.90
N GLN A 433 29.17 -51.19 -4.14
CA GLN A 433 29.55 -50.79 -2.78
C GLN A 433 30.59 -49.65 -2.58
N ALA A 434 30.41 -48.91 -1.46
CA ALA A 434 31.38 -48.47 -0.42
C ALA A 434 32.59 -47.51 -0.66
N LYS A 435 32.42 -46.27 -0.13
CA LYS A 435 33.29 -45.42 0.76
C LYS A 435 34.70 -44.96 0.30
N PRO A 436 35.31 -43.95 0.96
CA PRO A 436 34.81 -42.68 1.53
C PRO A 436 35.65 -41.47 1.04
N ASN A 437 35.12 -40.24 0.96
CA ASN A 437 36.03 -39.08 1.01
C ASN A 437 35.36 -37.75 1.42
N LYS A 438 35.88 -37.23 2.54
CA LYS A 438 36.01 -35.82 2.94
C LYS A 438 34.81 -34.89 2.67
N LEU A 439 34.03 -34.67 3.73
CA LEU A 439 33.30 -33.41 3.93
C LEU A 439 34.30 -32.24 3.83
N ALA A 440 34.25 -31.52 2.72
CA ALA A 440 34.76 -30.16 2.63
C ALA A 440 33.58 -29.21 2.85
N LEU A 441 33.62 -28.57 4.02
CA LEU A 441 32.79 -27.44 4.40
C LEU A 441 33.04 -26.26 3.44
N SER A 442 31.99 -25.77 2.79
CA SER A 442 31.98 -24.41 2.24
C SER A 442 30.56 -23.85 2.22
N GLY A 443 30.21 -23.16 3.31
CA GLY A 443 29.16 -22.15 3.30
C GLY A 443 29.63 -20.93 2.51
N ASN A 444 29.02 -20.70 1.36
CA ASN A 444 28.95 -19.41 0.68
C ASN A 444 27.91 -19.59 -0.44
N HIS A 445 26.91 -18.71 -0.52
CA HIS A 445 25.98 -18.74 -1.65
C HIS A 445 26.68 -18.15 -2.87
N ASP A 446 27.47 -18.99 -3.55
CA ASP A 446 28.02 -18.69 -4.87
C ASP A 446 26.86 -18.72 -5.90
N ARG A 447 26.05 -17.65 -5.93
CA ARG A 447 25.14 -17.35 -7.05
C ARG A 447 25.88 -16.65 -8.21
N ASN A 448 27.17 -16.93 -8.39
CA ASN A 448 27.99 -16.27 -9.40
C ASN A 448 28.78 -17.29 -10.24
N LYS A 449 28.10 -17.89 -11.23
CA LYS A 449 28.56 -18.27 -12.59
C LYS A 449 27.77 -19.47 -13.11
N THR A 450 26.73 -19.19 -13.89
CA THR A 450 26.37 -20.08 -15.01
C THR A 450 25.81 -19.24 -16.15
N LYS A 451 26.64 -19.03 -17.17
CA LYS A 451 26.19 -18.62 -18.49
C LYS A 451 25.60 -19.86 -19.15
N GLU A 452 24.27 -20.02 -19.12
CA GLU A 452 23.60 -20.86 -20.10
C GLU A 452 22.99 -19.97 -21.18
N ARG A 453 23.49 -20.17 -22.39
CA ARG A 453 23.12 -19.47 -23.61
C ARG A 453 21.89 -20.17 -24.18
N ALA A 454 20.72 -19.55 -24.03
CA ALA A 454 19.54 -19.95 -24.79
C ALA A 454 19.65 -19.40 -26.23
N GLU A 455 19.72 -20.31 -27.21
CA GLU A 455 19.63 -19.98 -28.64
C GLU A 455 18.17 -19.74 -29.06
N ARG A 456 18.00 -18.83 -30.03
CA ARG A 456 16.72 -18.24 -30.45
C ARG A 456 16.04 -19.09 -31.52
N GLU A 457 14.71 -19.05 -31.54
CA GLU A 457 13.97 -18.95 -32.79
C GLU A 457 13.17 -17.64 -32.82
N LYS A 458 13.24 -16.97 -33.98
CA LYS A 458 12.68 -15.64 -34.24
C LYS A 458 11.23 -15.79 -34.70
N GLU A 459 10.31 -15.17 -33.98
CA GLU A 459 9.07 -14.70 -34.57
C GLU A 459 8.87 -13.22 -34.21
N THR A 460 8.92 -12.38 -35.24
CA THR A 460 8.82 -10.92 -35.14
C THR A 460 7.38 -10.50 -34.87
N VAL A 461 7.06 -10.30 -33.59
CA VAL A 461 5.96 -9.45 -33.15
C VAL A 461 6.59 -8.21 -32.51
N SER A 462 6.05 -7.02 -32.75
CA SER A 462 6.54 -5.78 -32.13
C SER A 462 6.26 -5.80 -30.62
N VAL A 463 7.16 -6.41 -29.84
CA VAL A 463 7.09 -6.55 -28.38
C VAL A 463 7.49 -5.21 -27.74
N LYS A 464 6.71 -4.70 -26.79
CA LYS A 464 7.25 -3.78 -25.78
C LYS A 464 8.56 -4.38 -25.25
N ALA A 465 9.64 -3.61 -25.20
CA ALA A 465 10.95 -4.16 -24.86
C ALA A 465 10.89 -4.99 -23.57
N ALA A 466 11.09 -6.31 -23.65
CA ALA A 466 11.08 -7.17 -22.48
C ALA A 466 12.04 -6.62 -21.40
N GLY A 467 11.60 -6.65 -20.15
CA GLY A 467 12.29 -6.06 -19.01
C GLY A 467 12.08 -4.54 -18.82
N ASP A 468 11.31 -3.85 -19.66
CA ASP A 468 11.02 -2.42 -19.43
C ASP A 468 9.90 -2.23 -18.39
N LEU A 469 10.29 -1.77 -17.19
CA LEU A 469 9.39 -1.45 -16.09
C LEU A 469 9.12 0.06 -15.92
N SER A 470 9.54 0.89 -16.87
CA SER A 470 9.48 2.36 -16.74
C SER A 470 8.06 2.92 -16.54
N SER A 471 7.02 2.19 -16.97
CA SER A 471 5.62 2.56 -16.69
C SER A 471 5.24 2.51 -15.21
N TYR A 472 6.03 1.80 -14.39
CA TYR A 472 5.84 1.67 -12.95
C TYR A 472 6.74 2.61 -12.13
N PHE A 473 7.54 3.48 -12.76
CA PHE A 473 8.39 4.41 -12.00
C PHE A 473 7.58 5.25 -11.01
N GLY A 474 8.01 5.20 -9.74
CA GLY A 474 7.35 5.89 -8.64
C GLY A 474 6.11 5.16 -8.10
N GLN A 475 5.87 3.91 -8.50
CA GLN A 475 4.64 3.19 -8.20
C GLN A 475 4.92 1.78 -7.66
N GLN A 476 3.90 1.22 -7.01
CA GLN A 476 3.83 -0.19 -6.65
C GLN A 476 3.74 -1.05 -7.92
N ILE A 477 4.38 -2.22 -7.92
CA ILE A 477 4.27 -3.23 -8.97
C ILE A 477 3.85 -4.58 -8.37
N PRO A 478 2.74 -5.20 -8.82
CA PRO A 478 2.37 -6.56 -8.42
C PRO A 478 3.49 -7.56 -8.77
N PHE A 479 3.71 -8.58 -7.94
CA PHE A 479 4.79 -9.55 -8.18
C PHE A 479 4.63 -10.26 -9.53
N ASN A 480 3.41 -10.64 -9.91
CA ASN A 480 3.12 -11.21 -11.22
C ASN A 480 3.47 -10.28 -12.39
N GLN A 481 3.48 -8.95 -12.20
CA GLN A 481 3.87 -7.99 -13.23
C GLN A 481 5.38 -7.89 -13.39
N ILE A 482 6.15 -8.13 -12.32
CA ILE A 482 7.62 -8.24 -12.42
C ILE A 482 7.99 -9.40 -13.36
N ILE A 483 7.22 -10.50 -13.30
CA ILE A 483 7.39 -11.68 -14.16
C ILE A 483 6.84 -11.42 -15.56
N ALA A 484 5.60 -10.94 -15.69
CA ALA A 484 4.93 -10.73 -16.97
C ALA A 484 5.67 -9.73 -17.87
N LEU A 485 6.31 -8.72 -17.26
CA LEU A 485 7.14 -7.76 -17.98
C LEU A 485 8.58 -8.25 -18.18
N GLY A 486 8.94 -9.41 -17.64
CA GLY A 486 10.20 -10.10 -17.90
C GLY A 486 11.40 -9.60 -17.09
N ALA A 487 11.17 -8.90 -15.97
CA ALA A 487 12.28 -8.57 -15.05
C ALA A 487 12.68 -9.79 -14.20
N LEU A 488 11.72 -10.66 -13.90
CA LEU A 488 11.94 -12.00 -13.32
C LEU A 488 11.50 -13.09 -14.28
N THR A 489 12.07 -14.27 -14.11
CA THR A 489 11.60 -15.50 -14.73
C THR A 489 11.49 -16.60 -13.68
N LYS A 490 10.37 -17.31 -13.69
CA LYS A 490 10.16 -18.46 -12.83
C LYS A 490 10.95 -19.65 -13.35
N THR A 491 11.69 -20.31 -12.48
CA THR A 491 12.42 -21.55 -12.78
C THR A 491 11.49 -22.75 -12.67
N SER A 492 11.90 -23.90 -13.22
CA SER A 492 11.20 -25.18 -13.03
C SER A 492 11.07 -25.58 -11.56
N SER A 493 11.98 -25.11 -10.71
CA SER A 493 11.96 -25.32 -9.26
C SER A 493 10.99 -24.40 -8.49
N GLY A 494 10.21 -23.55 -9.19
CA GLY A 494 9.28 -22.61 -8.54
C GLY A 494 9.95 -21.40 -7.88
N THR A 495 11.27 -21.25 -8.01
CA THR A 495 12.03 -20.07 -7.58
C THR A 495 12.16 -19.06 -8.72
N TYR A 496 12.66 -17.85 -8.44
CA TYR A 496 12.74 -16.76 -9.42
C TYR A 496 14.18 -16.33 -9.65
N VAL A 497 14.50 -15.97 -10.90
CA VAL A 497 15.80 -15.42 -11.29
C VAL A 497 15.62 -14.16 -12.13
N SER A 498 16.56 -13.21 -12.01
CA SER A 498 16.56 -11.99 -12.84
C SER A 498 16.71 -12.30 -14.33
N ALA A 499 16.02 -11.54 -15.18
CA ALA A 499 16.07 -11.68 -16.63
C ALA A 499 16.23 -10.32 -17.35
N ASN A 500 16.42 -10.34 -18.67
CA ASN A 500 16.36 -9.17 -19.56
C ASN A 500 17.24 -7.96 -19.17
N GLY A 501 18.38 -8.19 -18.52
CA GLY A 501 19.36 -7.16 -18.17
C GLY A 501 19.30 -6.69 -16.71
N TYR A 502 18.34 -7.18 -15.93
CA TYR A 502 18.37 -6.99 -14.49
C TYR A 502 19.46 -7.85 -13.85
N THR A 503 20.03 -7.31 -12.78
CA THR A 503 20.82 -8.05 -11.81
C THR A 503 20.03 -8.16 -10.52
N GLU A 504 19.95 -9.36 -9.97
CA GLU A 504 19.38 -9.61 -8.65
C GLU A 504 20.40 -9.24 -7.56
N GLY A 505 19.92 -8.56 -6.52
CA GLY A 505 20.63 -8.33 -5.28
C GLY A 505 19.83 -8.87 -4.10
N TRP A 506 20.55 -9.20 -3.03
CA TRP A 506 19.96 -9.59 -1.75
C TRP A 506 20.46 -8.63 -0.68
N ASP A 507 19.53 -8.00 0.04
CA ASP A 507 19.86 -7.18 1.18
C ASP A 507 19.86 -8.02 2.45
N ASP A 508 21.06 -8.49 2.79
CA ASP A 508 21.31 -9.43 3.88
C ASP A 508 20.76 -9.02 5.24
N CYS A 509 20.69 -7.72 5.53
CA CYS A 509 20.27 -7.29 6.85
C CYS A 509 18.81 -6.88 7.00
N SER A 510 18.07 -6.77 5.89
CA SER A 510 16.61 -6.72 5.90
C SER A 510 16.01 -8.07 5.54
N ASP A 511 16.82 -8.97 4.98
CA ASP A 511 16.41 -10.27 4.45
C ASP A 511 15.37 -10.11 3.33
N THR A 512 15.71 -9.25 2.35
CA THR A 512 14.84 -8.97 1.19
C THR A 512 15.61 -8.96 -0.13
N PRO A 513 14.99 -9.42 -1.22
CA PRO A 513 15.55 -9.31 -2.56
C PRO A 513 15.30 -7.92 -3.17
N TYR A 514 16.11 -7.57 -4.16
CA TYR A 514 15.86 -6.46 -5.07
C TYR A 514 16.43 -6.74 -6.46
N LEU A 515 15.93 -6.06 -7.48
CA LEU A 515 16.48 -6.07 -8.83
C LEU A 515 17.05 -4.70 -9.15
N PHE A 516 18.09 -4.64 -9.97
CA PHE A 516 18.55 -3.38 -10.53
C PHE A 516 19.03 -3.53 -11.97
N ASP A 517 18.82 -2.46 -12.74
CA ASP A 517 19.37 -2.25 -14.06
C ASP A 517 19.85 -0.80 -14.17
N THR A 518 21.17 -0.63 -14.20
CA THR A 518 21.80 0.70 -14.26
C THR A 518 21.60 1.38 -15.62
N ALA A 519 21.45 0.62 -16.71
CA ALA A 519 21.24 1.17 -18.04
C ALA A 519 19.81 1.74 -18.18
N ARG A 520 18.81 1.02 -17.66
CA ARG A 520 17.42 1.47 -17.62
C ARG A 520 17.11 2.41 -16.44
N LYS A 521 18.07 2.63 -15.53
CA LYS A 521 17.87 3.38 -14.28
C LYS A 521 16.68 2.84 -13.49
N THR A 522 16.61 1.52 -13.33
CA THR A 522 15.49 0.86 -12.66
C THR A 522 16.01 0.08 -11.46
N VAL A 523 15.38 0.27 -10.31
CA VAL A 523 15.51 -0.62 -9.13
C VAL A 523 14.12 -1.09 -8.75
N VAL A 524 13.97 -2.39 -8.47
CA VAL A 524 12.73 -2.99 -7.98
C VAL A 524 13.00 -3.59 -6.61
N THR A 525 12.31 -3.12 -5.57
CA THR A 525 12.33 -3.75 -4.24
C THR A 525 11.07 -4.59 -4.11
N TYR A 526 11.16 -5.82 -3.63
CA TYR A 526 10.05 -6.77 -3.61
C TYR A 526 10.29 -7.87 -2.60
N ASP A 527 9.35 -8.80 -2.49
CA ASP A 527 9.48 -10.04 -1.76
C ASP A 527 9.32 -11.22 -2.71
N ASP A 528 10.08 -12.30 -2.48
CA ASP A 528 10.06 -13.52 -3.28
C ASP A 528 9.82 -14.75 -2.41
N THR A 529 9.97 -15.94 -3.00
CA THR A 529 9.75 -17.18 -2.25
C THR A 529 10.71 -17.35 -1.07
N TYR A 530 11.92 -16.81 -1.15
CA TYR A 530 12.91 -16.94 -0.07
C TYR A 530 12.54 -16.01 1.08
N SER A 531 12.39 -14.70 0.81
CA SER A 531 12.13 -13.72 1.87
C SER A 531 10.77 -13.92 2.55
N LEU A 532 9.77 -14.39 1.81
CA LEU A 532 8.47 -14.73 2.38
C LEU A 532 8.51 -16.02 3.21
N GLY A 533 9.30 -17.01 2.79
CA GLY A 533 9.53 -18.23 3.57
C GLY A 533 10.23 -17.94 4.90
N ASP A 534 11.25 -17.07 4.87
CA ASP A 534 11.99 -16.64 6.07
C ASP A 534 11.09 -15.87 7.04
N LYS A 535 10.26 -14.94 6.53
CA LYS A 535 9.26 -14.21 7.35
C LYS A 535 8.18 -15.11 7.94
N ALA A 536 7.68 -16.07 7.17
CA ALA A 536 6.70 -17.05 7.65
C ALA A 536 7.29 -17.97 8.73
N THR A 537 8.54 -18.40 8.55
CA THR A 537 9.28 -19.19 9.55
C THR A 537 9.51 -18.39 10.82
N PHE A 538 9.93 -17.13 10.69
CA PHE A 538 10.05 -16.20 11.82
C PHE A 538 8.73 -16.08 12.58
N ALA A 539 7.61 -15.87 11.89
CA ALA A 539 6.29 -15.77 12.53
C ALA A 539 5.95 -17.04 13.33
N LYS A 540 6.16 -18.22 12.73
CA LYS A 540 5.95 -19.52 13.39
C LYS A 540 6.82 -19.70 14.64
N GLN A 541 8.12 -19.47 14.53
CA GLN A 541 9.08 -19.68 15.62
C GLN A 541 8.84 -18.73 16.79
N ASN A 542 8.31 -17.54 16.52
CA ASN A 542 7.99 -16.55 17.54
C ASN A 542 6.55 -16.65 18.08
N GLY A 543 5.85 -17.74 17.76
CA GLY A 543 4.51 -18.01 18.28
C GLY A 543 3.46 -17.02 17.79
N MET A 544 3.67 -16.39 16.63
CA MET A 544 2.66 -15.57 15.97
C MET A 544 1.47 -16.42 15.53
N ALA A 545 0.29 -15.81 15.41
CA ALA A 545 -0.94 -16.50 15.00
C ALA A 545 -0.88 -17.03 13.56
N GLY A 546 -0.04 -16.42 12.70
CA GLY A 546 0.15 -16.81 11.31
C GLY A 546 0.64 -15.64 10.46
N CYS A 547 0.40 -15.72 9.16
CA CYS A 547 0.68 -14.66 8.19
C CYS A 547 -0.57 -14.30 7.37
N PHE A 548 -0.62 -13.08 6.86
CA PHE A 548 -1.58 -12.66 5.83
C PHE A 548 -0.84 -11.97 4.68
N THR A 549 -1.46 -11.91 3.51
CA THR A 549 -0.84 -11.35 2.30
C THR A 549 -1.62 -10.18 1.72
N TRP A 550 -0.93 -9.14 1.24
CA TRP A 550 -1.51 -8.06 0.45
C TRP A 550 -0.86 -8.01 -0.95
N SER A 551 -1.60 -8.20 -2.05
CA SER A 551 -2.91 -8.87 -2.13
C SER A 551 -2.90 -10.07 -3.08
N LEU A 552 -3.88 -10.96 -2.87
CA LEU A 552 -3.95 -12.28 -3.49
C LEU A 552 -3.77 -12.28 -5.02
N ASP A 553 -4.30 -11.26 -5.68
CA ASP A 553 -4.27 -11.07 -7.14
C ASP A 553 -2.90 -10.74 -7.71
N GLN A 554 -1.95 -10.40 -6.84
CA GLN A 554 -0.63 -9.96 -7.22
C GLN A 554 0.39 -11.12 -7.20
N ASP A 555 0.01 -12.27 -6.62
CA ASP A 555 0.78 -13.52 -6.69
C ASP A 555 0.79 -14.09 -8.12
N ASP A 556 1.76 -14.94 -8.41
CA ASP A 556 1.91 -15.72 -9.65
C ASP A 556 1.30 -17.11 -9.46
N GLY A 557 -0.04 -17.16 -9.38
CA GLY A 557 -0.80 -18.41 -9.31
C GLY A 557 -0.61 -19.22 -8.02
N TYR A 558 -0.47 -18.56 -6.87
CA TYR A 558 -0.25 -19.12 -5.52
C TYR A 558 1.20 -19.51 -5.16
N SER A 559 2.20 -19.12 -5.95
CA SER A 559 3.59 -19.51 -5.69
C SER A 559 4.11 -18.93 -4.39
N LEU A 560 3.85 -17.64 -4.15
CA LEU A 560 4.21 -16.97 -2.90
C LEU A 560 3.36 -17.49 -1.74
N THR A 561 2.06 -17.69 -1.98
CA THR A 561 1.13 -18.26 -0.99
C THR A 561 1.58 -19.66 -0.52
N ASN A 562 2.03 -20.52 -1.43
CA ASN A 562 2.45 -21.88 -1.11
C ASN A 562 3.73 -21.91 -0.26
N VAL A 563 4.70 -21.02 -0.52
CA VAL A 563 5.92 -20.98 0.30
C VAL A 563 5.63 -20.49 1.73
N ILE A 564 4.71 -19.55 1.89
CA ILE A 564 4.27 -19.05 3.20
C ILE A 564 3.63 -20.21 3.98
N ARG A 565 2.69 -20.93 3.35
CA ARG A 565 2.00 -22.06 3.97
C ARG A 565 2.96 -23.18 4.39
N SER A 566 3.83 -23.63 3.49
CA SER A 566 4.80 -24.69 3.79
C SER A 566 5.75 -24.29 4.94
N SER A 567 6.19 -23.02 4.97
CA SER A 567 7.02 -22.48 6.05
C SER A 567 6.28 -22.41 7.39
N LEU A 568 4.96 -22.17 7.38
CA LEU A 568 4.10 -22.31 8.55
C LEU A 568 3.86 -23.78 8.94
N GLY A 569 4.17 -24.74 8.08
CA GLY A 569 3.96 -26.19 8.26
C GLY A 569 2.55 -26.65 7.88
N LYS A 570 1.98 -26.08 6.82
CA LYS A 570 0.62 -26.31 6.31
C LYS A 570 0.59 -26.89 4.91
#